data_AF-A0A660Y086-F1
#
_entry.id   AF-A0A660Y086-F1
#
_cell.length_a   1.000
_cell.length_b   1.000
_cell.length_c   1.000
_cell.angle_alpha   90.00
_cell.angle_beta   90.00
_cell.angle_gamma   90.00
#
_symmetry.space_group_name_H-M   'P 1'
#
loop_
_entity.id
_entity.type
_entity.pdbx_description
1 polymer ?
#
loop_
_entity_poly.entity_id
_entity_poly.type
_entity_poly.pdbx_seq_one_letter_code
_entity_poly.pdbx_strand_id
1 'polypeptide(L)' 'DRFLSQVSAPKVGLAFDFQVVPCIPEDPHDERVDYLATEEGIFRIFKKRPEKLNYQPKFGDICY' A
#
# COMPACT_ATOMS: atom_id res chain seq x y z
N ASP A 1 0.26 -2.78 -15.66
CA ASP A 1 -0.98 -2.33 -15.01
C ASP A 1 -1.56 -1.08 -15.72
N ARG A 2 -2.59 -1.21 -16.57
CA ARG A 2 -3.06 -0.09 -17.44
C ARG A 2 -4.37 0.56 -16.98
N PHE A 3 -5.17 -0.17 -16.19
CA PHE A 3 -6.46 0.33 -15.72
C PHE A 3 -6.27 1.21 -14.49
N LEU A 4 -5.47 0.77 -13.52
CA LEU A 4 -5.22 1.50 -12.27
C LEU A 4 -4.47 2.84 -12.47
N SER A 5 -3.77 3.00 -13.59
CA SER A 5 -3.10 4.25 -13.98
C SER A 5 -4.05 5.27 -14.63
N GLN A 6 -5.20 4.83 -15.12
CA GLN A 6 -6.20 5.69 -15.79
C GLN A 6 -7.32 6.14 -14.84
N VAL A 7 -7.44 5.53 -13.66
CA VAL A 7 -8.52 5.79 -12.72
C VAL A 7 -8.08 6.77 -11.64
N SER A 8 -8.82 7.88 -11.52
CA SER A 8 -8.69 8.85 -10.43
C SER A 8 -9.79 8.64 -9.38
N ALA A 9 -9.72 7.52 -8.66
CA ALA A 9 -10.61 7.18 -7.56
C ALA A 9 -9.83 6.42 -6.46
N PRO A 10 -10.35 6.32 -5.23
CA PRO A 10 -9.71 5.53 -4.19
C PRO A 10 -9.52 4.07 -4.61
N LYS A 11 -8.28 3.58 -4.58
CA LYS A 11 -7.91 2.20 -4.92
C LYS A 11 -7.72 1.39 -3.64
N VAL A 12 -8.55 0.36 -3.46
CA VAL A 12 -8.47 -0.54 -2.29
C VAL A 12 -8.18 -1.96 -2.79
N GLY A 13 -7.05 -2.52 -2.38
CA GLY A 13 -6.75 -3.93 -2.56
C GLY A 13 -7.43 -4.77 -1.48
N LEU A 14 -7.95 -5.93 -1.86
CA LEU A 14 -8.42 -6.95 -0.92
C LEU A 14 -7.43 -8.11 -0.94
N ALA A 15 -6.94 -8.51 0.21
CA ALA A 15 -6.02 -9.63 0.36
C ALA A 15 -6.23 -10.32 1.70
N PHE A 16 -5.80 -11.57 1.82
CA PHE A 16 -5.65 -12.21 3.12
C PHE A 16 -4.36 -11.75 3.81
N ASP A 17 -4.30 -11.83 5.13
CA ASP A 17 -3.13 -11.40 5.90
C ASP A 17 -1.87 -12.19 5.50
N PHE A 18 -2.01 -13.49 5.19
CA PHE A 18 -0.90 -14.32 4.72
C PHE A 18 -0.32 -13.91 3.36
N GLN A 19 -1.05 -13.10 2.57
CA GLN A 19 -0.57 -12.55 1.30
C GLN A 19 0.24 -11.26 1.51
N VAL A 20 0.17 -10.67 2.70
CA VAL A 20 0.92 -9.47 3.06
C VAL A 20 2.34 -9.87 3.44
N VAL A 21 3.30 -9.43 2.63
CA VAL A 21 4.72 -9.71 2.82
C VAL A 21 5.52 -8.42 3.00
N PRO A 22 6.69 -8.44 3.67
CA PRO A 22 7.48 -7.24 3.92
C PRO A 22 8.06 -6.54 2.69
N CYS A 23 8.12 -7.23 1.53
CA CYS A 23 8.51 -6.67 0.24
C CYS A 23 8.18 -7.62 -0.91
N ILE A 24 7.91 -7.06 -2.08
CA ILE A 24 7.83 -7.78 -3.36
C ILE A 24 8.86 -7.20 -4.33
N PRO A 25 9.32 -7.96 -5.34
CA PRO A 25 10.08 -7.40 -6.44
C PRO A 25 9.28 -6.28 -7.13
N GLU A 26 9.94 -5.17 -7.44
CA GLU A 26 9.30 -4.04 -8.13
C GLU A 26 9.25 -4.30 -9.64
N ASP A 27 8.06 -4.22 -10.24
CA ASP A 27 7.90 -4.13 -11.71
C ASP A 27 7.58 -2.68 -12.11
N PRO A 28 8.25 -2.10 -13.12
CA PRO A 28 7.97 -0.75 -13.62
C PRO A 28 6.52 -0.53 -14.07
N HIS A 29 5.79 -1.60 -14.32
CA HIS A 29 4.41 -1.56 -14.75
C HIS A 29 3.40 -1.67 -13.62
N ASP A 30 3.81 -1.90 -12.36
CA ASP A 30 2.91 -2.06 -11.22
C ASP A 30 2.36 -0.72 -10.71
N GLU A 31 1.06 -0.68 -10.44
CA GLU A 31 0.40 0.49 -9.86
C GLU A 31 0.05 0.25 -8.40
N ARG A 32 0.51 1.16 -7.53
CA ARG A 32 0.17 1.10 -6.11
C ARG A 32 -1.32 1.41 -5.87
N VAL A 33 -1.93 0.66 -4.96
CA VAL A 33 -3.22 0.98 -4.36
C VAL A 33 -3.05 2.04 -3.24
N ASP A 34 -4.16 2.66 -2.83
CA ASP A 34 -4.16 3.64 -1.72
C ASP A 34 -4.37 2.96 -0.35
N TYR A 35 -5.12 1.85 -0.33
CA TYR A 35 -5.38 1.04 0.87
C TYR A 35 -5.32 -0.45 0.57
N LEU A 36 -5.04 -1.25 1.61
CA LEU A 36 -5.12 -2.70 1.57
C LEU A 36 -6.01 -3.16 2.73
N ALA A 37 -7.07 -3.92 2.46
CA ALA A 37 -7.93 -4.50 3.48
C ALA A 37 -7.73 -6.01 3.56
N THR A 38 -7.65 -6.50 4.79
CA THR A 38 -7.46 -7.90 5.19
C THR A 38 -8.46 -8.27 6.29
N GLU A 39 -8.52 -9.54 6.67
CA GLU A 39 -9.29 -9.99 7.83
C GLU A 39 -8.85 -9.33 9.16
N GLU A 40 -7.59 -8.90 9.27
CA GLU A 40 -7.03 -8.27 10.47
C GLU A 40 -7.20 -6.74 10.50
N GLY A 41 -7.51 -6.11 9.36
CA GLY A 41 -7.74 -4.67 9.29
C GLY A 41 -7.37 -4.01 7.96
N ILE A 42 -7.25 -2.68 7.99
CA ILE A 42 -6.99 -1.85 6.82
C ILE A 42 -5.65 -1.12 6.98
N PHE A 43 -4.76 -1.31 6.01
CA PHE A 43 -3.49 -0.60 5.88
C PHE A 43 -3.65 0.59 4.94
N ARG A 44 -3.07 1.73 5.31
CA ARG A 44 -2.96 2.89 4.43
C ARG A 44 -1.60 2.90 3.75
N ILE A 45 -1.58 2.97 2.42
CA ILE A 45 -0.34 2.97 1.63
C ILE A 45 0.03 4.41 1.27
N PHE A 46 1.20 4.86 1.73
CA PHE A 46 1.72 6.19 1.43
C PHE A 46 2.49 6.17 0.10
N LYS A 47 2.09 7.01 -0.87
CA LYS A 47 2.75 7.14 -2.19
C LYS A 47 4.10 7.86 -2.14
N LYS A 48 4.44 8.52 -1.03
CA LYS A 48 5.73 9.20 -0.81
C LYS A 48 6.20 8.88 0.60
N ARG A 49 7.49 8.55 0.77
CA ARG A 49 8.11 8.54 2.10
C ARG A 49 7.88 9.91 2.73
N PRO A 50 7.32 10.01 3.95
CA PRO A 50 7.24 11.28 4.64
C PRO A 50 8.67 11.77 4.90
N GLU A 51 9.05 12.93 4.34
CA GLU A 51 10.39 13.53 4.47
C GLU A 51 10.74 14.01 5.90
N LYS A 52 10.11 13.49 6.97
CA LYS A 52 10.32 14.00 8.33
C LYS A 52 10.76 12.93 9.33
N LEU A 53 11.93 13.19 9.92
CA LEU A 53 12.73 12.41 10.88
C LEU A 53 12.03 12.02 12.20
N ASN A 54 10.74 12.30 12.39
CA ASN A 54 9.99 12.03 13.62
C ASN A 54 8.74 11.15 13.41
N TYR A 55 8.75 10.32 12.37
CA TYR A 55 7.66 9.38 12.12
C TYR A 55 7.84 8.13 13.00
N GLN A 56 6.91 7.91 13.93
CA GLN A 56 6.79 6.64 14.66
C GLN A 56 5.70 5.81 13.98
N PRO A 57 6.04 4.67 13.35
CA PRO A 57 5.05 3.80 12.72
C PRO A 57 4.05 3.32 13.77
N LYS A 58 2.76 3.52 13.50
CA LYS A 58 1.69 2.93 14.32
C LYS A 58 1.30 1.59 13.71
N PHE A 59 0.74 0.72 14.54
CA PHE A 59 0.15 -0.54 14.05
C PHE A 59 -0.85 -0.22 12.92
N GLY A 60 -0.63 -0.80 11.73
CA GLY A 60 -1.39 -0.50 10.50
C GLY A 60 -0.72 0.44 9.50
N ASP A 61 0.42 1.03 9.84
CA ASP A 61 1.22 1.79 8.89
C ASP A 61 2.34 0.91 8.30
N ILE A 62 2.31 0.66 6.99
CA ILE A 62 3.41 -0.01 6.30
C ILE A 62 4.32 1.05 5.66
N CYS A 63 5.53 1.19 6.20
CA CYS A 63 6.60 1.98 5.58
C CYS A 63 7.48 1.10 4.71
N TYR A 64 7.68 1.50 3.45
CA TYR A 64 8.70 0.99 2.54
C TYR A 64 9.73 2.09 2.22
#